data_AF-A0A924F7B5-F1
#
_entry.id   AF-A0A924F7B5-F1
#
_cell.length_a   1.000
_cell.length_b   1.000
_cell.length_c   1.000
_cell.angle_alpha   90.00
_cell.angle_beta   90.00
_cell.angle_gamma   90.00
#
_symmetry.space_group_name_H-M   'P 1'
#
loop_
_entity.id
_entity.type
_entity.pdbx_description
1 polymer ?
#
loop_
_entity_poly.entity_id
_entity_poly.type
_entity_poly.pdbx_seq_one_letter_code
_entity_poly.pdbx_strand_id
1 'polypeptide(L)'
;MFQLDDQFLTDVGLAGLPDDQKKPFLQHTYDQLEYKVGIRLSEGMTDAQLEEFESIIDRKEDVIVTWLSTHVPNYPEEEVFQRLMQVSNLPAHDAGLRAEYAATKWLEVNRPDYRDVVAQTLEEIKKEITGAKDAILGAGVPPVQAA
;
A
#
# COMPACT_ATOMS: atom_id res chain seq x y z
N MET A 1 -6.12 -8.85 4.22
CA MET A 1 -4.89 -8.11 3.89
C MET A 1 -4.40 -8.65 2.56
N PHE A 2 -4.13 -7.79 1.58
CA PHE A 2 -3.57 -8.23 0.30
C PHE A 2 -2.09 -8.56 0.52
N GLN A 3 -1.66 -9.74 0.08
CA GLN A 3 -0.29 -10.20 0.22
C GLN A 3 0.25 -10.50 -1.17
N LEU A 4 1.23 -9.73 -1.62
CA LEU A 4 2.00 -10.05 -2.83
C LEU A 4 3.11 -11.02 -2.42
N ASP A 5 2.85 -12.31 -2.60
CA ASP A 5 3.71 -13.44 -2.22
C ASP A 5 3.71 -14.51 -3.34
N ASP A 6 4.32 -15.68 -3.14
CA ASP A 6 4.31 -16.79 -4.11
C ASP A 6 2.88 -17.21 -4.51
N GLN A 7 1.92 -17.07 -3.59
CA GLN A 7 0.51 -17.31 -3.89
C GLN A 7 -0.05 -16.32 -4.93
N PHE A 8 0.37 -15.05 -4.88
CA PHE A 8 0.02 -14.05 -5.88
C PHE A 8 0.65 -14.38 -7.23
N LEU A 9 1.93 -14.76 -7.26
CA LEU A 9 2.60 -15.17 -8.49
C LEU A 9 1.90 -16.36 -9.13
N THR A 10 1.42 -17.30 -8.32
CA THR A 10 0.63 -18.45 -8.80
C THR A 10 -0.69 -18.00 -9.42
N ASP A 11 -1.40 -17.07 -8.76
CA ASP A 11 -2.69 -16.54 -9.22
C ASP A 11 -2.59 -15.82 -10.59
N VAL A 12 -1.50 -15.08 -10.80
CA VAL A 12 -1.23 -14.38 -12.08
C VAL A 12 -0.52 -15.26 -13.12
N GLY A 13 -0.27 -16.54 -12.82
CA GLY A 13 0.35 -17.50 -13.74
C GLY A 13 1.87 -17.38 -13.87
N LEU A 14 2.53 -16.71 -12.93
CA LEU A 14 3.98 -16.51 -12.84
C LEU A 14 4.66 -17.46 -11.84
N ALA A 15 4.02 -18.56 -11.46
CA ALA A 15 4.63 -19.58 -10.59
C ALA A 15 5.95 -20.15 -11.15
N GLY A 16 6.14 -20.10 -12.48
CA GLY A 16 7.36 -20.55 -13.16
C GLY A 16 8.52 -19.55 -13.14
N LEU A 17 8.36 -18.37 -12.53
CA LEU A 17 9.47 -17.41 -12.38
C LEU A 17 10.58 -18.01 -11.49
N PRO A 18 11.87 -17.81 -11.84
CA PRO A 18 12.99 -18.13 -10.96
C PRO A 18 12.90 -17.36 -9.63
N ASP A 19 13.26 -17.98 -8.51
CA ASP A 19 13.15 -17.35 -7.18
C ASP A 19 13.94 -16.03 -7.06
N ASP A 20 15.03 -15.89 -7.82
CA ASP A 20 15.81 -14.65 -7.91
C ASP A 20 15.04 -13.50 -8.59
N GLN A 21 14.10 -13.82 -9.49
CA GLN A 21 13.24 -12.84 -10.17
C GLN A 21 11.91 -12.62 -9.47
N LYS A 22 11.43 -13.58 -8.67
CA LYS A 22 10.18 -13.44 -7.89
C LYS A 22 10.22 -12.24 -6.96
N LYS A 23 11.28 -12.10 -6.16
CA LYS A 23 11.44 -10.98 -5.22
C LYS A 23 11.42 -9.60 -5.90
N PRO A 24 12.26 -9.30 -6.91
CA PRO A 24 12.23 -8.01 -7.58
C PRO A 24 10.91 -7.78 -8.32
N PHE A 25 10.28 -8.83 -8.86
CA PHE A 25 8.95 -8.71 -9.48
C PHE A 25 7.87 -8.33 -8.47
N LEU A 26 7.84 -8.99 -7.30
CA LEU A 26 6.92 -8.67 -6.22
C LEU A 26 7.15 -7.25 -5.70
N GLN A 27 8.41 -6.83 -5.51
CA GLN A 27 8.73 -5.45 -5.13
C GLN A 27 8.26 -4.44 -6.17
N HIS A 28 8.50 -4.71 -7.46
CA HIS A 28 8.02 -3.83 -8.54
C HIS A 28 6.49 -3.75 -8.56
N THR A 29 5.81 -4.88 -8.30
CA THR A 29 4.34 -4.91 -8.19
C THR A 29 3.85 -4.08 -6.99
N TYR A 30 4.53 -4.12 -5.85
CA TYR A 30 4.23 -3.26 -4.71
C TYR A 30 4.36 -1.78 -5.06
N ASP A 31 5.49 -1.39 -5.65
CA ASP A 31 5.76 0.00 -6.05
C ASP A 31 4.69 0.53 -7.03
N GLN A 32 4.32 -0.30 -8.03
CA GLN A 32 3.25 0.02 -8.96
C GLN A 32 1.88 0.15 -8.28
N LEU A 33 1.56 -0.74 -7.35
CA LEU A 33 0.32 -0.66 -6.58
C LEU A 33 0.28 0.63 -5.76
N GLU A 34 1.36 0.94 -5.04
CA GLU A 34 1.46 2.14 -4.20
C GLU A 34 1.31 3.41 -5.03
N TYR A 35 1.99 3.48 -6.18
CA TYR A 35 1.90 4.59 -7.12
C TYR A 35 0.47 4.78 -7.68
N LYS A 36 -0.13 3.71 -8.21
CA LYS A 36 -1.48 3.78 -8.79
C LYS A 36 -2.55 4.09 -7.74
N VAL A 37 -2.43 3.50 -6.55
CA VAL A 37 -3.30 3.81 -5.41
C VAL A 37 -3.14 5.27 -5.02
N GLY A 38 -1.92 5.81 -4.95
CA GLY A 38 -1.68 7.22 -4.68
C GLY A 38 -2.37 8.17 -5.67
N ILE A 39 -2.32 7.85 -6.97
CA ILE A 39 -3.03 8.63 -8.00
C ILE A 39 -4.55 8.55 -7.81
N ARG A 40 -5.10 7.35 -7.65
CA ARG A 40 -6.57 7.20 -7.49
C ARG A 40 -7.08 7.77 -6.18
N LEU A 41 -6.23 7.79 -5.15
CA LEU A 41 -6.49 8.48 -3.91
C LEU A 41 -6.54 9.99 -4.13
N SER A 42 -5.62 10.56 -4.92
CA SER A 42 -5.65 11.98 -5.23
C SER A 42 -6.81 12.39 -6.13
N GLU A 43 -7.31 11.49 -6.97
CA GLU A 43 -8.53 11.71 -7.74
C GLU A 43 -9.75 11.88 -6.82
N GLY A 44 -10.27 13.10 -6.73
CA GLY A 44 -11.42 13.45 -5.89
C GLY A 44 -11.07 14.04 -4.53
N MET A 45 -9.78 14.26 -4.25
CA MET A 45 -9.32 14.98 -3.06
C MET A 45 -8.86 16.39 -3.42
N THR A 46 -8.99 17.30 -2.46
CA THR A 46 -8.46 18.66 -2.60
C THR A 46 -6.96 18.69 -2.35
N ASP A 47 -6.25 19.67 -2.91
CA ASP A 47 -4.80 19.85 -2.69
C ASP A 47 -4.45 19.93 -1.19
N ALA A 48 -5.31 20.58 -0.39
CA ALA A 48 -5.12 20.68 1.06
C ALA A 48 -5.20 19.31 1.76
N GLN A 49 -6.13 18.44 1.34
CA GLN A 49 -6.24 17.08 1.87
C GLN A 49 -5.02 16.25 1.49
N LEU A 50 -4.51 16.40 0.27
CA LEU A 50 -3.33 15.67 -0.17
C LEU A 50 -2.07 16.11 0.58
N GLU A 51 -1.89 17.41 0.78
CA GLU A 51 -0.78 17.95 1.58
C GLU A 51 -0.85 17.51 3.05
N GLU A 52 -2.06 17.48 3.62
CA GLU A 52 -2.29 16.98 4.98
C GLU A 52 -1.94 15.50 5.09
N PHE A 53 -2.41 14.67 4.14
CA PHE A 53 -2.10 13.25 4.12
C PHE A 53 -0.60 13.00 3.92
N GLU A 54 0.04 13.66 2.95
CA GLU A 54 1.48 13.56 2.73
C GLU A 54 2.26 13.90 4.00
N SER A 55 1.85 14.96 4.71
CA SER A 55 2.48 15.34 5.98
C SER A 55 2.29 14.32 7.09
N ILE A 56 1.14 13.62 7.13
CA ILE A 56 0.91 12.50 8.05
C ILE A 56 1.84 11.31 7.69
N ILE A 57 1.96 10.98 6.41
CA ILE A 57 2.85 9.90 5.92
C ILE A 57 4.32 10.22 6.18
N ASP A 58 4.74 11.48 6.00
CA ASP A 58 6.08 12.00 6.30
C ASP A 58 6.36 12.09 7.82
N ARG A 59 5.38 11.70 8.66
CA ARG A 59 5.49 11.67 10.12
C ARG A 59 5.71 13.05 10.73
N LYS A 60 5.15 14.10 10.12
CA LYS A 60 5.20 15.45 10.68
C LYS A 60 4.33 15.55 11.93
N GLU A 61 4.98 15.52 13.09
CA GLU A 61 4.32 15.52 14.40
C GLU A 61 3.30 16.65 14.56
N ASP A 62 3.61 17.86 14.12
CA ASP A 62 2.73 19.03 14.25
C ASP A 62 1.39 18.82 13.50
N VAL A 63 1.45 18.31 12.26
CA VAL A 63 0.26 18.02 11.45
C VAL A 63 -0.52 16.85 12.05
N ILE A 64 0.17 15.78 12.45
CA ILE A 64 -0.47 14.60 13.05
C ILE A 64 -1.20 14.97 14.34
N VAL A 65 -0.55 15.71 15.24
CA VAL A 65 -1.14 16.13 16.52
C VAL A 65 -2.33 17.04 16.28
N THR A 66 -2.23 17.98 15.34
CA THR A 66 -3.33 18.88 14.96
C THR A 66 -4.51 18.10 14.40
N TRP A 67 -4.24 17.18 13.47
CA TRP A 67 -5.27 16.36 12.84
C TRP A 67 -5.97 15.46 13.86
N LEU A 68 -5.21 14.75 14.68
CA LEU A 68 -5.74 13.89 15.74
C LEU A 68 -6.55 14.70 16.76
N SER A 69 -6.10 15.87 17.18
CA SER A 69 -6.84 16.71 18.12
C SER A 69 -8.16 17.23 17.52
N THR A 70 -8.21 17.43 16.21
CA THR A 70 -9.38 17.95 15.50
C THR A 70 -10.40 16.86 15.18
N HIS A 71 -9.95 15.71 14.67
CA HIS A 71 -10.81 14.63 14.19
C HIS A 71 -11.04 13.55 15.24
N VAL A 72 -10.05 13.27 16.08
CA VAL A 72 -10.02 12.10 16.98
C VAL A 72 -9.41 12.46 18.35
N PRO A 73 -9.94 13.46 19.09
CA PRO A 73 -9.31 13.97 20.31
C PRO A 73 -9.11 12.89 21.39
N ASN A 74 -9.97 11.87 21.38
CA ASN A 74 -9.92 10.74 22.32
C ASN A 74 -9.21 9.51 21.75
N TYR A 75 -8.39 9.66 20.70
CA TYR A 75 -7.63 8.54 20.13
C TYR A 75 -6.80 7.72 21.14
N PRO A 76 -6.25 8.27 22.26
CA PRO A 76 -5.49 7.45 23.21
C PRO A 76 -6.36 6.43 23.95
N GLU A 77 -7.69 6.65 23.99
CA GLU A 77 -8.67 5.77 24.63
C GLU A 77 -9.22 4.73 23.65
N GLU A 78 -8.98 4.89 22.35
CA GLU A 78 -9.47 3.96 21.33
C GLU A 78 -8.78 2.60 21.42
N GLU A 79 -9.57 1.52 21.38
CA GLU A 79 -9.06 0.15 21.44
C GLU A 79 -8.05 -0.15 20.32
N VAL A 80 -8.27 0.44 19.14
CA VAL A 80 -7.37 0.29 17.99
C VAL A 80 -6.01 0.93 18.24
N PHE A 81 -5.95 2.10 18.89
CA PHE A 81 -4.69 2.76 19.23
C PHE A 81 -3.94 1.99 20.33
N GLN A 82 -4.66 1.52 21.36
CA GLN A 82 -4.08 0.68 22.41
C GLN A 82 -3.53 -0.63 21.85
N ARG A 83 -4.25 -1.26 20.92
CA ARG A 83 -3.76 -2.45 20.23
C ARG A 83 -2.50 -2.14 19.43
N LEU A 84 -2.48 -1.01 18.71
CA LEU A 84 -1.32 -0.58 17.93
C LEU A 84 -0.07 -0.41 18.81
N MET A 85 -0.24 0.22 19.99
CA MET A 85 0.82 0.34 20.99
C MET A 85 1.34 -1.03 21.44
N GLN A 86 0.45 -2.00 21.67
CA GLN A 86 0.83 -3.33 22.13
C GLN A 86 1.58 -4.14 21.06
N VAL A 87 1.15 -4.07 19.81
CA VAL A 87 1.81 -4.83 18.72
C VAL A 87 3.14 -4.21 18.32
N SER A 88 3.21 -2.88 18.28
CA SER A 88 4.43 -2.16 17.90
C SER A 88 5.41 -2.01 19.06
N ASN A 89 4.96 -2.22 20.31
CA ASN A 89 5.72 -2.00 21.54
C ASN A 89 6.32 -0.57 21.60
N LEU A 90 5.57 0.41 21.07
CA LEU A 90 5.95 1.83 21.01
C LEU A 90 5.15 2.64 22.02
N PRO A 91 5.72 3.74 22.56
CA PRO A 91 4.99 4.60 23.48
C PRO A 91 3.85 5.35 22.77
N ALA A 92 2.81 5.74 23.52
CA ALA A 92 1.63 6.46 23.01
C ALA A 92 1.95 7.81 22.32
N HIS A 93 3.14 8.36 22.61
CA HIS A 93 3.60 9.62 22.03
C HIS A 93 4.59 9.43 20.89
N ASP A 94 4.84 8.20 20.46
CA ASP A 94 5.70 7.93 19.33
C ASP A 94 5.11 8.52 18.04
N ALA A 95 5.93 9.26 17.31
CA ALA A 95 5.54 9.91 16.06
C ALA A 95 5.15 8.90 14.98
N GLY A 96 5.86 7.76 14.89
CA GLY A 96 5.56 6.70 13.93
C GLY A 96 4.25 6.01 14.24
N LEU A 97 4.00 5.71 15.51
CA LEU A 97 2.74 5.12 15.96
C LEU A 97 1.54 6.04 15.67
N ARG A 98 1.66 7.33 16.02
CA ARG A 98 0.60 8.32 15.77
C ARG A 98 0.39 8.55 14.28
N ALA A 99 1.46 8.56 13.48
CA ALA A 99 1.37 8.68 12.02
C ALA A 99 0.58 7.51 11.41
N GLU A 100 0.90 6.27 11.79
CA GLU A 100 0.23 5.07 11.28
C GLU A 100 -1.27 5.05 11.65
N TYR A 101 -1.57 5.42 12.90
CA TYR A 101 -2.95 5.56 13.36
C TYR A 101 -3.70 6.69 12.63
N ALA A 102 -3.08 7.87 12.54
CA ALA A 102 -3.65 9.04 11.89
C ALA A 102 -3.90 8.76 10.40
N ALA A 103 -2.95 8.17 9.67
CA ALA A 103 -3.10 7.84 8.26
C ALA A 103 -4.29 6.88 8.04
N THR A 104 -4.42 5.88 8.89
CA THR A 104 -5.54 4.92 8.82
C THR A 104 -6.88 5.63 9.05
N LYS A 105 -6.99 6.41 10.13
CA LYS A 105 -8.22 7.16 10.45
C LYS A 105 -8.53 8.23 9.40
N TRP A 106 -7.51 8.86 8.84
CA TRP A 106 -7.63 9.86 7.80
C TRP A 106 -8.27 9.28 6.56
N LEU A 107 -7.83 8.09 6.14
CA LEU A 107 -8.45 7.35 5.04
C LEU A 107 -9.89 6.94 5.37
N GLU A 108 -10.18 6.49 6.59
CA GLU A 108 -11.56 6.15 6.99
C GLU A 108 -12.52 7.36 6.88
N VAL A 109 -12.04 8.56 7.23
CA VAL A 109 -12.84 9.79 7.21
C VAL A 109 -12.97 10.36 5.79
N ASN A 110 -11.88 10.41 5.03
CA ASN A 110 -11.83 11.11 3.75
C ASN A 110 -12.06 10.19 2.54
N ARG A 111 -11.73 8.89 2.64
CA ARG A 111 -11.88 7.88 1.59
C ARG A 111 -12.38 6.55 2.15
N PRO A 112 -13.68 6.45 2.50
CA PRO A 112 -14.27 5.18 2.91
C PRO A 112 -14.11 4.09 1.82
N ASP A 113 -14.03 4.51 0.56
CA ASP A 113 -13.80 3.66 -0.62
C ASP A 113 -12.33 3.26 -0.80
N TYR A 114 -11.40 3.66 0.09
CA TYR A 114 -9.98 3.36 -0.03
C TYR A 114 -9.71 1.87 -0.25
N ARG A 115 -10.43 1.01 0.50
CA ARG A 115 -10.29 -0.44 0.38
C ARG A 115 -10.71 -0.94 -1.01
N ASP A 116 -11.78 -0.39 -1.55
CA ASP A 116 -12.26 -0.69 -2.91
C ASP A 116 -11.27 -0.17 -3.95
N VAL A 117 -10.73 1.04 -3.80
CA VAL A 117 -9.72 1.60 -4.70
C VAL A 117 -8.47 0.70 -4.75
N VAL A 118 -7.97 0.27 -3.60
CA VAL A 118 -6.82 -0.65 -3.52
C VAL A 118 -7.16 -1.99 -4.18
N ALA A 119 -8.34 -2.54 -3.90
CA ALA A 119 -8.78 -3.81 -4.49
C ALA A 119 -8.87 -3.71 -6.02
N GLN A 120 -9.53 -2.68 -6.54
CA GLN A 120 -9.68 -2.42 -7.97
C GLN A 120 -8.32 -2.23 -8.65
N THR A 121 -7.43 -1.43 -8.06
CA THR A 121 -6.09 -1.20 -8.60
C THR A 121 -5.28 -2.49 -8.64
N LEU A 122 -5.35 -3.30 -7.58
CA LEU A 122 -4.70 -4.59 -7.55
C LEU A 122 -5.26 -5.54 -8.61
N GLU A 123 -6.58 -5.59 -8.80
CA GLU A 123 -7.21 -6.40 -9.84
C GLU A 123 -6.78 -5.97 -11.25
N GLU A 124 -6.63 -4.68 -11.50
CA GLU A 124 -6.08 -4.18 -12.76
C GLU A 124 -4.64 -4.63 -12.96
N ILE A 125 -3.78 -4.45 -11.95
CA ILE A 125 -2.38 -4.90 -12.00
C ILE A 125 -2.32 -6.41 -12.27
N LYS A 126 -3.17 -7.21 -11.60
CA LYS A 126 -3.27 -8.65 -11.87
C LYS A 126 -3.62 -8.95 -13.33
N LYS A 127 -4.58 -8.23 -13.90
CA LYS A 127 -4.97 -8.39 -15.32
C LYS A 127 -3.83 -7.99 -16.26
N GLU A 128 -3.14 -6.88 -15.98
CA GLU A 128 -1.98 -6.43 -16.73
C GLU A 128 -0.87 -7.50 -16.72
N ILE A 129 -0.52 -8.00 -15.53
CA ILE A 129 0.50 -9.05 -15.36
C ILE A 129 0.08 -10.34 -16.07
N THR A 130 -1.17 -10.77 -15.91
CA THR A 130 -1.67 -12.00 -16.54
C THR A 130 -1.69 -11.89 -18.07
N GLY A 131 -1.96 -10.69 -18.62
CA GLY A 131 -1.86 -10.42 -20.05
C GLY A 131 -0.41 -10.36 -20.55
N ALA A 132 0.52 -9.91 -19.71
CA ALA A 132 1.94 -9.83 -20.02
C ALA A 132 2.74 -11.11 -19.67
N LYS A 133 2.11 -12.11 -19.03
CA LYS A 133 2.79 -13.28 -18.46
C LYS A 133 3.65 -14.03 -19.48
N ASP A 134 3.17 -14.18 -20.72
CA ASP A 134 3.89 -14.89 -21.78
C ASP A 134 5.17 -14.15 -22.18
N ALA A 135 5.16 -12.81 -22.16
CA ALA A 135 6.34 -12.00 -22.38
C ALA A 135 7.31 -12.05 -21.18
N ILE A 136 6.76 -12.04 -19.95
CA ILE A 136 7.55 -12.10 -18.71
C ILE A 136 8.27 -13.46 -18.59
N LEU A 137 7.57 -14.57 -18.87
CA LEU A 137 8.15 -15.92 -18.87
C LEU A 137 9.04 -16.18 -20.10
N GLY A 138 8.68 -15.61 -21.25
CA GLY A 138 9.43 -15.75 -22.50
C GLY A 138 10.76 -14.97 -22.52
N ALA A 139 10.86 -13.85 -21.79
CA ALA A 139 12.11 -13.09 -21.65
C ALA A 139 13.22 -13.87 -20.92
N GLY A 140 12.88 -14.99 -20.26
CA GLY A 140 13.83 -15.92 -19.63
C GLY A 140 14.37 -17.01 -20.57
N VAL A 141 13.93 -17.08 -21.83
CA VAL A 141 14.40 -18.09 -22.79
C VAL A 141 15.32 -17.40 -23.81
N PRO A 142 16.66 -17.56 -23.74
CA PRO A 142 17.51 -17.15 -24.85
C PRO A 142 17.07 -17.91 -26.10
N PRO A 143 17.00 -17.26 -27.28
CA PRO A 143 16.67 -17.97 -28.50
C PRO A 143 17.69 -19.08 -28.69
N VAL A 144 17.23 -20.34 -28.67
CA VAL A 144 18.04 -21.45 -29.11
C VAL A 144 18.35 -21.18 -30.57
N GLN A 145 19.58 -20.73 -30.85
CA GLN A 145 20.07 -20.67 -32.21
C GLN A 145 20.13 -22.10 -32.70
N ALA A 146 19.14 -22.45 -33.53
CA ALA A 146 19.15 -23.68 -34.29
C ALA A 146 20.36 -23.64 -35.24
N ALA A 147 21.07 -24.77 -35.25
CA ALA A 147 22.29 -25.14 -35.94
C ALA A 147 22.49 -24.58 -37.36
#